data_AF-A0A3P7HZ90-F1
#
_entry.id   AF-A0A3P7HZ90-F1
#
_cell.length_a   1.000
_cell.length_b   1.000
_cell.length_c   1.000
_cell.angle_alpha   90.00
_cell.angle_beta   90.00
_cell.angle_gamma   90.00
#
_symmetry.space_group_name_H-M   'P 1'
#
loop_
_entity.id
_entity.type
_entity.pdbx_description
1 polymer ?
#
loop_
_entity_poly.entity_id
_entity_poly.type
_entity_poly.pdbx_seq_one_letter_code
_entity_poly.pdbx_strand_id
1 'polypeptide(L)' 'MEDWQVFDELIDLPQLNLVYLENNPFSEAQDYRAKAIRLLPQITRLDSTQCRDPSFVKAPVLV' A
#
# COMPACT_ATOMS: atom_id res chain seq x y z
N MET A 1 -13.16 9.39 13.14
CA MET A 1 -11.75 9.70 12.79
C MET A 1 -11.29 8.50 12.02
N GLU A 2 -11.00 8.64 10.73
CA GLU A 2 -10.46 7.53 9.94
C GLU A 2 -8.95 7.48 10.14
N ASP A 3 -8.47 6.36 10.65
CA ASP A 3 -7.06 6.05 10.91
C ASP A 3 -6.26 5.85 9.60
N TRP A 4 -6.11 6.91 8.81
CA TRP A 4 -5.20 6.93 7.67
C TRP A 4 -3.72 7.00 8.10
N GLN A 5 -3.44 7.12 9.41
CA GLN A 5 -2.07 7.11 9.96
C GLN A 5 -1.32 5.79 9.69
N VAL A 6 -2.03 4.68 9.50
CA VAL A 6 -1.39 3.40 9.15
C VAL A 6 -0.58 3.50 7.85
N PHE A 7 -1.01 4.34 6.91
CA PHE A 7 -0.29 4.56 5.65
C PHE A 7 1.04 5.30 5.85
N ASP A 8 1.14 6.17 6.84
CA ASP A 8 2.37 6.89 7.20
C ASP A 8 3.43 5.94 7.75
N GLU A 9 3.05 4.90 8.52
CA GLU A 9 4.03 3.90 8.96
C GLU A 9 4.41 2.95 7.82
N LEU A 10 3.46 2.61 6.95
CA LEU A 10 3.69 1.73 5.81
C LEU A 10 4.57 2.38 4.73
N ILE A 11 4.55 3.72 4.59
CA ILE A 11 5.40 4.44 3.63
C ILE A 11 6.87 4.42 4.04
N ASP A 12 7.16 4.33 5.34
CA ASP A 12 8.52 4.27 5.88
C ASP A 12 9.17 2.89 5.66
N LEU A 13 8.41 1.90 5.16
CA LEU A 13 8.88 0.54 4.89
C LEU A 13 9.27 0.36 3.40
N PRO A 14 10.54 0.58 3.02
CA PRO A 14 10.97 0.54 1.62
C PRO A 14 10.89 -0.84 0.97
N GLN A 15 10.77 -1.91 1.76
CA GLN A 15 10.61 -3.29 1.27
C GLN A 15 9.15 -3.77 1.25
N LEU A 16 8.21 -2.89 1.58
CA LEU A 16 6.78 -3.22 1.59
C LEU A 16 6.30 -3.45 0.15
N ASN A 17 6.08 -4.71 -0.19
CA ASN A 17 5.68 -5.13 -1.53
C ASN A 17 4.20 -5.55 -1.61
N LEU A 18 3.71 -6.15 -0.53
CA LEU A 18 2.35 -6.66 -0.38
C LEU A 18 1.83 -6.23 0.99
N VAL A 19 0.63 -5.67 1.02
CA VAL A 19 -0.06 -5.34 2.26
C VAL A 19 -1.51 -5.82 2.21
N TYR A 20 -2.00 -6.30 3.36
CA TYR A 20 -3.38 -6.70 3.58
C TYR A 20 -4.02 -5.74 4.56
N LEU A 21 -4.93 -4.93 4.04
CA LEU A 21 -5.70 -3.94 4.79
C LEU A 21 -7.22 -4.24 4.78
N GLU A 22 -7.62 -5.33 4.13
CA GLU A 22 -8.94 -5.91 4.13
C GLU A 22 -9.39 -6.29 5.56
N ASN A 23 -10.68 -6.17 5.83
CA ASN A 23 -11.29 -6.30 7.16
C ASN A 23 -10.96 -5.18 8.16
N ASN A 24 -10.50 -4.03 7.69
CA ASN A 24 -10.45 -2.82 8.52
C ASN A 24 -11.64 -1.90 8.23
N PRO A 25 -12.08 -1.08 9.20
CA PRO A 25 -13.20 -0.15 8.99
C PRO A 25 -12.96 0.86 7.86
N PHE A 26 -11.71 1.21 7.56
CA PHE A 26 -11.39 2.09 6.42
C PHE A 26 -11.46 1.37 5.06
N SER A 27 -11.45 0.03 5.04
CA SER A 27 -11.60 -0.77 3.81
C SER A 27 -13.05 -0.78 3.27
N GLU A 28 -14.03 -0.37 4.09
CA GLU A 28 -15.42 -0.15 3.66
C GLU A 28 -15.55 1.09 2.75
N ALA A 29 -14.56 1.99 2.76
CA ALA A 29 -14.55 3.13 1.87
C ALA A 29 -14.20 2.70 0.43
N GLN A 30 -15.04 3.03 -0.54
CA GLN A 30 -14.78 2.74 -1.96
C GLN A 30 -13.46 3.35 -2.45
N ASP A 31 -13.07 4.50 -1.88
CA ASP A 31 -11.83 5.19 -2.22
C ASP A 31 -10.59 4.62 -1.53
N TYR A 32 -10.71 3.64 -0.62
CA TYR A 32 -9.55 3.16 0.14
C TYR A 32 -8.49 2.57 -0.78
N ARG A 33 -8.87 1.77 -1.79
CA ARG A 33 -7.90 1.20 -2.75
C ARG A 33 -7.16 2.31 -3.50
N ALA A 34 -7.90 3.28 -4.03
CA ALA A 34 -7.32 4.39 -4.78
C ALA A 34 -6.38 5.25 -3.90
N LYS A 35 -6.79 5.52 -2.66
CA LYS A 35 -5.95 6.24 -1.68
C LYS A 35 -4.73 5.42 -1.26
N ALA A 36 -4.88 4.13 -0.97
CA ALA A 36 -3.78 3.26 -0.57
C ALA A 36 -2.72 3.15 -1.66
N ILE A 37 -3.14 2.93 -2.92
CA ILE A 37 -2.23 2.89 -4.08
C ILE A 37 -1.51 4.23 -4.29
N ARG A 38 -2.19 5.35 -3.96
CA ARG A 38 -1.63 6.70 -4.09
C ARG A 38 -0.66 7.05 -2.95
N LEU A 39 -0.96 6.63 -1.73
CA LEU A 39 -0.16 6.86 -0.53
C LEU A 39 1.04 5.90 -0.43
N LEU A 40 0.88 4.67 -0.92
CA LEU A 40 1.91 3.63 -0.90
C LEU A 40 2.41 3.38 -2.32
N PRO A 41 3.30 4.24 -2.86
CA PRO A 41 3.78 4.02 -4.20
C PRO A 41 4.69 2.78 -4.32
N GLN A 42 5.25 2.29 -3.20
CA GLN A 42 6.16 1.15 -3.15
C GLN A 42 5.47 -0.23 -3.24
N ILE A 43 4.18 -0.35 -2.93
CA ILE A 43 3.51 -1.66 -2.96
C ILE A 43 3.15 -2.06 -4.40
N THR A 44 3.27 -3.36 -4.69
CA THR A 44 2.78 -3.96 -5.95
C THR A 44 1.43 -4.63 -5.79
N ARG A 45 1.13 -5.10 -4.57
CA ARG A 45 -0.09 -5.83 -4.25
C ARG A 45 -0.76 -5.25 -3.02
N LEU A 46 -2.07 -5.09 -3.12
CA LEU A 46 -2.95 -4.64 -2.05
C LEU A 46 -4.11 -5.62 -1.96
N ASP A 47 -4.33 -6.23 -0.79
CA ASP A 47 -5.48 -7.11 -0.53
C ASP A 47 -5.63 -8.22 -1.57
N SER A 48 -4.53 -8.96 -1.76
CA SER A 48 -4.35 -9.99 -2.79
C SER A 48 -4.53 -9.55 -4.25
N THR A 49 -4.86 -8.28 -4.48
CA THR A 49 -5.07 -7.69 -5.81
C THR A 49 -3.77 -7.04 -6.28
N GLN A 50 -3.32 -7.37 -7.48
CA GLN A 50 -2.17 -6.69 -8.08
C GLN A 50 -2.61 -5.30 -8.53
N CYS A 51 -2.05 -4.26 -7.88
CA CYS A 51 -2.37 -2.87 -8.18
C CYS A 51 -1.26 -2.18 -8.96
N ARG A 52 -0.03 -2.69 -8.87
CA ARG A 52 1.12 -2.13 -9.56
C ARG A 52 2.02 -3.19 -10.14
N ASP A 53 2.62 -2.86 -11.28
CA ASP A 53 3.58 -3.72 -11.93
C ASP A 53 4.89 -3.73 -11.11
N PRO A 54 5.43 -4.91 -10.76
CA PRO A 54 6.70 -5.03 -10.01
C PRO A 54 7.88 -4.47 -10.78
N SER A 55 7.74 -4.28 -12.10
CA SER A 55 8.72 -3.64 -12.97
C SER A 55 8.89 -2.13 -12.69
N PHE A 56 7.90 -1.46 -12.09
CA PHE A 56 7.96 -0.03 -11.72
C PHE A 56 8.37 0.22 -10.27
N VAL A 57 8.32 -0.79 -9.41
CA VAL A 57 8.80 -0.66 -8.03
C VAL A 57 10.31 -0.81 -8.08
N LYS A 58 11.00 0.33 -7.96
CA LYS A 58 12.47 0.37 -7.91
C LYS A 58 12.92 -0.64 -6.85
N ALA A 59 13.60 -1.70 -7.29
CA ALA A 59 14.24 -2.64 -6.38
C ALA A 59 15.04 -1.85 -5.34
N PRO A 60 15.00 -2.22 -4.05
CA PRO A 60 15.89 -1.60 -3.08
C PRO A 60 17.30 -1.76 -3.61
N VAL A 61 17.97 -0.64 -3.88
CA VAL A 61 19.39 -0.63 -4.20
C VAL A 61 20.06 -1.17 -2.94
N LEU A 62 20.47 -2.43 -2.98
CA LEU A 62 21.30 -3.03 -1.96
C LEU A 62 22.66 -2.33 -2.06
N VAL A 63 22.90 -1.33 -1.21
CA VAL A 63 24.21 -0.68 -1.06
C VAL A 63 25.06 -1.47 -0.08
#